data_AF-A0A067LL36-F1
#
_entry.id   AF-A0A067LL36-F1
#
_cell.length_a   1.000
_cell.length_b   1.000
_cell.length_c   1.000
_cell.angle_alpha   90.00
_cell.angle_beta   90.00
_cell.angle_gamma   90.00
#
_symmetry.space_group_name_H-M   'P 1'
#
loop_
_entity.id
_entity.type
_entity.pdbx_description
1 polymer ?
#
loop_
_entity_poly.entity_id
_entity_poly.type
_entity_poly.pdbx_seq_one_letter_code
_entity_poly.pdbx_strand_id
1 'polypeptide(L)'
;MMKKTIRFLKRETSSKVTLSGLLNVIDGIWSACGGERIIVFTTNYVEKLDPALIRRGRMDKHIEMSYCCFEAFKVLAKNYLDVDSHELFAKIENLMKEIKMAPAEVAENLMPKSVDEDEETCLKNFIASLEEAKLKAEQEAKLKAEQEEKEREKDSDVVLVKEPKENGVTENGKE
;
A
#
# COMPACT_ATOMS: atom_id res chain seq x y z
N MET A 1 -38.83 -11.99 -33.15
CA MET A 1 -37.94 -11.27 -32.21
C MET A 1 -37.04 -12.30 -31.53
N MET A 2 -35.80 -12.50 -31.99
CA MET A 2 -34.84 -13.44 -31.39
C MET A 2 -33.98 -12.71 -30.37
N LYS A 3 -34.13 -13.02 -29.07
CA LYS A 3 -33.22 -12.55 -28.02
C LYS A 3 -31.98 -13.44 -28.02
N LYS A 4 -30.85 -12.96 -28.56
CA LYS A 4 -29.54 -13.63 -28.42
C LYS A 4 -28.98 -13.31 -27.04
N THR A 5 -28.94 -14.31 -26.16
CA THR A 5 -28.23 -14.25 -24.88
C THR A 5 -26.73 -14.27 -25.15
N ILE A 6 -26.07 -13.11 -24.97
CA ILE A 6 -24.61 -13.00 -24.98
C ILE A 6 -24.11 -13.58 -23.65
N ARG A 7 -23.53 -14.78 -23.70
CA ARG A 7 -22.78 -15.35 -22.58
C ARG A 7 -21.41 -14.67 -22.52
N PHE A 8 -21.17 -13.90 -21.46
CA PHE A 8 -19.87 -13.33 -21.16
C PHE A 8 -18.95 -14.46 -20.67
N LEU A 9 -18.09 -14.98 -21.56
CA LEU A 9 -17.01 -15.89 -21.18
C LEU A 9 -15.98 -15.08 -20.38
N LYS A 10 -15.93 -15.31 -19.06
CA LYS A 10 -14.88 -14.80 -18.19
C LYS A 10 -13.54 -15.38 -18.69
N ARG A 11 -12.75 -14.57 -19.38
CA ARG A 11 -11.40 -14.94 -19.82
C ARG A 11 -10.51 -14.94 -18.58
N GLU A 12 -10.16 -16.11 -18.06
CA GLU A 12 -9.08 -16.21 -17.09
C GLU A 12 -7.79 -15.76 -17.77
N THR A 13 -7.35 -14.54 -17.47
CA THR A 13 -6.04 -14.06 -17.88
C THR A 13 -5.03 -14.64 -16.90
N SER A 14 -4.63 -15.90 -17.10
CA SER A 14 -3.40 -16.38 -16.46
C SER A 14 -2.25 -15.49 -16.98
N SER A 15 -1.53 -14.85 -16.07
CA SER A 15 -0.41 -13.99 -16.44
C SER A 15 0.61 -14.84 -17.21
N LYS A 16 0.87 -14.51 -18.49
CA LYS A 16 1.84 -15.21 -19.34
C LYS A 16 3.30 -15.06 -18.88
N VAL A 17 3.53 -14.26 -17.84
CA VAL A 17 4.84 -14.04 -17.23
C VAL A 17 4.83 -14.72 -15.88
N THR A 18 5.71 -15.72 -15.71
CA THR A 18 6.00 -16.32 -14.42
C THR A 18 7.05 -15.50 -13.71
N LEU A 19 6.99 -15.44 -12.37
CA LEU A 19 8.03 -14.80 -11.56
C LEU A 19 9.41 -15.35 -11.95
N SER A 20 9.54 -16.67 -12.08
CA SER A 20 10.78 -17.35 -12.51
C SER A 20 11.27 -16.87 -13.89
N GLY A 21 10.38 -16.59 -14.83
CA GLY A 21 10.72 -16.03 -16.14
C GLY A 21 11.31 -14.63 -16.03
N LEU A 22 10.71 -13.77 -15.20
CA LEU A 22 11.24 -12.44 -14.91
C LEU A 22 12.61 -12.51 -14.23
N LEU A 23 12.80 -13.42 -13.27
CA LEU A 23 14.06 -13.55 -12.53
C LEU A 23 15.21 -13.99 -13.43
N ASN A 24 14.95 -14.94 -14.34
CA ASN A 24 15.95 -15.40 -15.31
C ASN A 24 16.39 -14.28 -16.27
N VAL A 25 15.47 -13.39 -16.65
CA VAL A 25 15.81 -12.21 -17.46
C VAL A 25 16.70 -11.25 -16.67
N ILE A 26 16.37 -10.98 -15.39
CA ILE A 26 17.17 -10.12 -14.51
C ILE A 26 18.59 -10.69 -14.32
N ASP A 27 18.71 -12.00 -14.06
CA ASP A 27 20.00 -12.68 -13.93
C ASP A 27 20.82 -12.63 -15.24
N GLY A 28 20.15 -12.69 -16.39
CA GLY A 28 20.76 -12.50 -17.70
C GLY A 28 21.29 -11.08 -17.89
N ILE A 29 20.53 -10.06 -17.48
CA ILE A 29 20.96 -8.65 -17.51
C ILE A 29 22.18 -8.45 -16.60
N TRP A 30 22.20 -9.08 -15.43
CA TRP A 30 23.31 -9.01 -14.48
C TRP A 30 24.60 -9.62 -15.02
N SER A 31 24.49 -10.70 -15.82
CA SER A 31 25.64 -11.48 -16.31
C SER A 31 26.19 -10.98 -17.66
N ALA A 32 25.36 -10.35 -18.49
CA ALA A 32 25.71 -10.01 -19.88
C ALA A 32 26.44 -8.66 -20.04
N CYS A 33 26.63 -7.89 -18.96
CA CYS A 33 27.03 -6.49 -19.07
C CYS A 33 28.45 -6.27 -18.56
N GLY A 34 29.43 -6.24 -19.47
CA GLY A 34 30.85 -5.93 -19.17
C GLY A 34 31.16 -4.46 -18.88
N GLY A 35 30.20 -3.67 -18.38
CA GLY A 35 30.38 -2.25 -18.06
C GLY A 35 29.61 -1.83 -16.79
N GLU A 36 29.99 -0.70 -16.20
CA GLU A 36 29.36 -0.17 -14.98
C GLU A 36 27.93 0.32 -15.26
N ARG A 37 26.92 -0.33 -14.67
CA ARG A 37 25.50 0.02 -14.81
C ARG A 37 24.81 0.05 -13.45
N ILE A 38 23.91 1.00 -13.26
CA ILE A 38 23.02 1.07 -12.10
C ILE A 38 21.62 0.66 -12.56
N ILE A 39 21.01 -0.31 -11.88
CA ILE A 39 19.63 -0.76 -12.14
C ILE A 39 18.79 -0.44 -10.91
N VAL A 40 17.71 0.31 -11.11
CA VAL A 40 16.78 0.69 -10.03
C VAL A 40 15.50 -0.12 -10.17
N PHE A 41 15.09 -0.76 -9.08
CA PHE A 41 13.83 -1.47 -8.96
C PHE A 41 12.95 -0.77 -7.92
N THR A 42 11.64 -0.75 -8.16
CA THR A 42 10.64 -0.24 -7.20
C THR A 42 9.61 -1.32 -6.92
N THR A 43 9.24 -1.48 -5.65
CA THR A 43 8.18 -2.41 -5.23
C THR A 43 7.47 -1.83 -4.02
N ASN A 44 6.15 -2.04 -3.95
CA ASN A 44 5.36 -1.76 -2.76
C ASN A 44 5.32 -2.97 -1.79
N TYR A 45 5.80 -4.13 -2.23
CA TYR A 45 5.71 -5.41 -1.52
C TYR A 45 7.05 -6.13 -1.56
N VAL A 46 8.01 -5.67 -0.74
CA VAL A 46 9.35 -6.27 -0.68
C VAL A 46 9.31 -7.70 -0.15
N GLU A 47 8.36 -8.01 0.72
CA GLU A 47 8.14 -9.32 1.34
C GLU A 47 7.67 -10.40 0.36
N LYS A 48 7.17 -9.98 -0.82
CA LYS A 48 6.75 -10.90 -1.89
C LYS A 48 7.88 -11.21 -2.88
N LEU A 49 9.03 -10.56 -2.74
CA LEU A 49 10.19 -10.84 -3.57
C LEU A 49 10.88 -12.13 -3.11
N ASP A 50 11.43 -12.87 -4.07
CA ASP A 50 12.30 -14.00 -3.78
C ASP A 50 13.54 -13.51 -3.00
N PRO A 51 13.85 -14.05 -1.81
CA PRO A 51 15.02 -13.65 -1.01
C PRO A 51 16.34 -13.72 -1.77
N ALA A 52 16.44 -14.55 -2.82
CA ALA A 52 17.62 -14.64 -3.66
C ALA A 52 17.86 -13.37 -4.48
N LEU A 53 16.86 -12.51 -4.72
CA LEU A 53 17.00 -11.27 -5.50
C LEU A 53 17.59 -10.13 -4.68
N ILE A 54 17.24 -10.07 -3.39
CA ILE A 54 17.64 -9.00 -2.44
C ILE A 54 18.99 -9.28 -1.76
N ARG A 55 19.74 -10.28 -2.25
CA ARG A 55 21.06 -10.62 -1.74
C ARG A 55 22.14 -9.66 -2.28
N ARG A 56 23.26 -9.58 -1.56
CA ARG A 56 24.44 -8.80 -2.00
C ARG A 56 24.91 -9.24 -3.39
N GLY A 57 25.24 -8.26 -4.24
CA GLY A 57 25.60 -8.51 -5.64
C GLY A 57 24.43 -8.71 -6.59
N ARG A 58 23.19 -8.44 -6.16
CA ARG A 58 21.99 -8.27 -7.00
C ARG A 58 21.30 -6.97 -6.58
N MET A 59 20.07 -7.01 -6.07
CA MET A 59 19.45 -5.84 -5.43
C MET A 59 20.07 -5.67 -4.05
N ASP A 60 21.23 -5.02 -4.00
CA ASP A 60 22.08 -4.96 -2.79
C ASP A 60 22.01 -3.61 -2.06
N LYS A 61 21.38 -2.61 -2.68
CA LYS A 61 20.99 -1.34 -2.07
C LYS A 61 19.48 -1.25 -1.93
N HIS A 62 19.02 -1.17 -0.68
CA HIS A 62 17.62 -1.00 -0.34
C HIS A 62 17.39 0.39 0.24
N ILE A 63 16.49 1.15 -0.37
CA ILE A 63 16.05 2.45 0.11
C ILE A 63 14.54 2.36 0.31
N GLU A 64 14.10 2.49 1.56
CA GLU A 64 12.68 2.55 1.88
C GLU A 64 12.18 3.98 1.64
N MET A 65 11.13 4.12 0.83
CA MET A 65 10.44 5.39 0.61
C MET A 65 9.24 5.47 1.55
N SER A 66 9.46 6.01 2.74
CA SER A 66 8.43 6.15 3.78
C SER A 66 7.46 7.31 3.50
N TYR A 67 6.49 7.47 4.40
CA TYR A 67 5.60 8.64 4.44
C TYR A 67 6.37 9.96 4.62
N CYS A 68 5.72 11.06 4.23
CA CYS A 68 6.30 12.39 4.29
C CYS A 68 6.53 12.83 5.74
N CYS A 69 7.78 13.10 6.10
CA CYS A 69 8.12 13.70 7.39
C CYS A 69 8.10 15.24 7.30
N PHE A 70 8.13 15.91 8.45
CA PHE A 70 8.13 17.37 8.49
C PHE A 70 9.34 17.99 7.76
N GLU A 71 10.48 17.31 7.78
CA GLU A 71 11.68 17.75 7.06
C GLU A 71 11.49 17.70 5.55
N ALA A 72 10.85 16.65 5.04
CA ALA A 72 10.47 16.55 3.63
C ALA A 72 9.40 17.59 3.26
N PHE A 73 8.42 17.82 4.14
CA PHE A 73 7.44 18.89 3.97
C PHE A 73 8.10 20.26 3.80
N LYS A 74 9.09 20.63 4.64
CA LYS A 74 9.80 21.91 4.50
C LYS A 74 10.50 22.05 3.15
N VAL A 75 11.06 20.96 2.63
CA VAL A 75 11.65 20.95 1.29
C VAL A 75 10.59 21.19 0.23
N LEU A 76 9.41 20.57 0.34
CA LEU A 76 8.30 20.80 -0.59
C LEU A 76 7.73 22.22 -0.48
N ALA A 77 7.56 22.74 0.74
CA ALA A 77 7.10 24.11 0.98
C ALA A 77 8.06 25.14 0.37
N LYS A 78 9.37 24.94 0.54
CA LYS A 78 10.38 25.76 -0.12
C LYS A 78 10.29 25.65 -1.65
N ASN A 79 10.17 24.42 -2.19
CA ASN A 79 10.18 24.21 -3.63
C ASN A 79 8.93 24.75 -4.36
N TYR A 80 7.76 24.69 -3.72
CA TYR A 80 6.49 25.07 -4.35
C TYR A 80 6.01 26.47 -3.97
N LEU A 81 6.31 26.93 -2.76
CA LEU A 81 5.81 28.20 -2.21
C LEU A 81 6.94 29.21 -1.90
N ASP A 82 8.22 28.81 -2.02
CA ASP A 82 9.38 29.61 -1.60
C ASP A 82 9.35 30.04 -0.12
N VAL A 83 8.75 29.19 0.74
CA VAL A 83 8.61 29.45 2.18
C VAL A 83 9.57 28.58 3.00
N ASP A 84 10.49 29.23 3.72
CA ASP A 84 11.40 28.57 4.67
C ASP A 84 10.82 28.50 6.09
N SER A 85 9.91 29.41 6.47
CA SER A 85 9.29 29.46 7.79
C SER A 85 7.92 30.13 7.75
N HIS A 86 6.95 29.58 8.48
CA HIS A 86 5.61 30.16 8.62
C HIS A 86 5.04 29.86 10.01
N GLU A 87 4.17 30.72 10.54
CA GLU A 87 3.53 30.51 11.87
C GLU A 87 2.75 29.19 11.94
N LEU A 88 2.19 28.77 10.80
CA LEU A 88 1.43 27.53 10.64
C LEU A 88 2.29 26.25 10.67
N PHE A 89 3.61 26.35 10.52
CA PHE A 89 4.50 25.19 10.48
C PHE A 89 4.46 24.39 11.78
N ALA A 90 4.36 25.06 12.93
CA ALA A 90 4.25 24.39 14.23
C ALA A 90 2.97 23.54 14.32
N LYS A 91 1.86 24.03 13.77
CA LYS A 91 0.59 23.27 13.72
C LYS A 91 0.71 22.08 12.77
N ILE A 92 1.29 22.29 11.59
CA ILE A 92 1.52 21.23 10.59
C ILE A 92 2.42 20.13 11.16
N GLU A 93 3.52 20.48 11.82
CA GLU A 93 4.44 19.53 12.43
C GLU A 93 3.73 18.62 13.43
N ASN A 94 2.86 19.18 14.28
CA ASN A 94 2.10 18.41 15.24
C ASN A 94 1.10 17.46 14.57
N LEU A 95 0.40 17.92 13.54
CA LEU A 95 -0.55 17.08 12.79
C LEU A 95 0.16 15.96 12.03
N MET A 96 1.31 16.22 11.42
CA MET A 96 2.11 15.22 10.69
C MET A 96 2.74 14.16 11.61
N LYS A 97 2.87 14.42 12.92
CA LYS A 97 3.30 13.40 13.90
C LYS A 97 2.21 12.35 14.15
N GLU A 98 0.94 12.74 14.02
CA GLU A 98 -0.20 11.87 14.30
C GLU A 98 -0.68 11.14 13.04
N ILE A 99 -0.44 11.72 11.86
CA ILE A 99 -1.02 11.27 10.59
C ILE A 99 0.08 10.97 9.58
N LYS A 100 -0.04 9.81 8.95
CA LYS A 100 0.82 9.41 7.84
C LYS A 100 0.21 9.89 6.53
N MET A 101 0.97 10.65 5.76
CA MET A 101 0.55 11.16 4.45
C MET A 101 1.67 10.92 3.43
N ALA A 102 1.31 10.54 2.20
CA ALA A 102 2.29 10.28 1.16
C ALA A 102 2.92 11.59 0.66
N PRO A 103 4.21 11.62 0.26
CA PRO A 103 4.83 12.82 -0.29
C PRO A 103 4.07 13.44 -1.48
N ALA A 104 3.41 12.62 -2.31
CA ALA A 104 2.59 13.08 -3.41
C ALA A 104 1.33 13.84 -2.95
N GLU A 105 0.66 13.36 -1.90
CA GLU A 105 -0.52 14.02 -1.32
C GLU A 105 -0.14 15.34 -0.65
N VAL A 106 1.03 15.38 0.01
CA VAL A 106 1.57 16.63 0.56
C VAL A 106 1.87 17.62 -0.55
N ALA A 107 2.52 17.19 -1.64
CA ALA A 107 2.82 18.05 -2.78
C ALA A 107 1.55 18.59 -3.44
N GLU A 108 0.52 17.76 -3.64
CA GLU A 108 -0.76 18.18 -4.22
C GLU A 108 -1.43 19.30 -3.42
N ASN A 109 -1.37 19.24 -2.09
CA ASN A 109 -1.94 20.27 -1.22
C ASN A 109 -1.11 21.56 -1.18
N LEU A 110 0.19 21.48 -1.45
CA LEU A 110 1.10 22.62 -1.45
C LEU A 110 1.23 23.30 -2.81
N MET A 111 0.81 22.65 -3.89
CA MET A 111 0.81 23.26 -5.22
C MET A 111 -0.31 24.31 -5.30
N PRO A 112 0.02 25.57 -5.67
CA PRO A 112 -0.99 26.58 -5.95
C PRO A 112 -1.91 26.11 -7.08
N LYS A 113 -3.22 26.17 -6.86
CA LYS A 113 -4.25 25.75 -7.82
C LYS A 113 -4.62 26.88 -8.78
N SER A 114 -4.22 28.11 -8.47
CA SER A 114 -4.42 29.30 -9.29
C SER A 114 -3.25 30.27 -9.13
N VAL A 115 -3.15 31.25 -10.03
CA VAL A 115 -2.06 32.24 -10.03
C VAL A 115 -2.14 33.19 -8.83
N ASP A 116 -3.33 33.40 -8.28
CA ASP A 116 -3.59 34.35 -7.20
C ASP A 116 -3.61 33.69 -5.81
N GLU A 117 -3.32 32.39 -5.73
CA GLU A 117 -3.33 31.66 -4.45
C GLU A 117 -2.00 31.87 -3.74
N ASP A 118 -2.06 32.48 -2.56
CA ASP A 118 -0.90 32.77 -1.73
C ASP A 118 -0.44 31.55 -0.91
N GLU A 119 0.76 31.65 -0.35
CA GLU A 119 1.35 30.61 0.49
C GLU A 119 0.47 30.31 1.71
N GLU A 120 -0.20 31.32 2.27
CA GLU A 120 -1.04 31.16 3.44
C GLU A 120 -2.29 30.32 3.13
N THR A 121 -2.91 30.53 1.97
CA THR A 121 -4.06 29.74 1.51
C THR A 121 -3.65 28.30 1.24
N CYS A 122 -2.50 28.06 0.60
CA CYS A 122 -1.98 26.72 0.37
C CYS A 122 -1.73 25.97 1.69
N LEU A 123 -1.09 26.62 2.67
CA LEU A 123 -0.84 26.03 3.99
C LEU A 123 -2.13 25.77 4.79
N LYS A 124 -3.12 26.65 4.70
CA LYS A 124 -4.46 26.43 5.32
C LYS A 124 -5.18 25.25 4.69
N ASN A 125 -5.16 25.15 3.36
CA ASN A 125 -5.72 24.02 2.63
C ASN A 125 -5.06 22.71 3.04
N PHE A 126 -3.74 22.71 3.17
CA PHE A 126 -3.01 21.54 3.65
C PHE A 126 -3.38 21.14 5.09
N ILE A 127 -3.52 22.11 6.00
CA ILE A 127 -4.01 21.84 7.37
C ILE A 127 -5.41 21.24 7.36
N ALA A 128 -6.32 21.76 6.53
CA ALA A 128 -7.66 21.20 6.42
C ALA A 128 -7.63 19.74 5.92
N SER A 129 -6.77 19.44 4.94
CA SER A 129 -6.56 18.08 4.45
C SER A 129 -6.01 17.14 5.54
N LEU A 130 -5.07 17.61 6.36
CA LEU A 130 -4.57 16.85 7.51
C LEU A 130 -5.66 16.60 8.56
N GLU A 131 -6.45 17.61 8.92
CA GLU A 131 -7.55 17.45 9.88
C GLU A 131 -8.61 16.47 9.36
N GLU A 132 -8.95 16.53 8.07
CA GLU A 132 -9.86 15.57 7.44
C GLU A 132 -9.30 14.14 7.44
N ALA A 133 -8.01 13.98 7.12
CA ALA A 133 -7.33 12.69 7.17
C ALA A 133 -7.33 12.09 8.58
N LYS A 134 -7.19 12.93 9.62
CA LYS A 134 -7.27 12.51 11.02
C LYS A 134 -8.64 11.91 11.34
N LEU A 135 -9.70 12.63 10.98
CA LEU A 135 -11.08 12.21 11.23
C LEU A 135 -11.39 10.90 10.51
N LYS A 136 -10.96 10.75 9.25
CA LYS A 136 -11.13 9.51 8.48
C LYS A 136 -10.40 8.34 9.14
N ALA A 137 -9.15 8.53 9.57
CA ALA A 137 -8.39 7.49 10.25
C ALA A 137 -9.04 7.03 11.56
N GLU A 138 -9.57 7.97 12.36
CA GLU A 138 -10.31 7.64 13.59
C GLU A 138 -11.62 6.89 13.30
N GLN A 139 -12.35 7.28 12.26
CA GLN A 139 -13.59 6.59 11.84
C GLN A 139 -13.31 5.18 11.33
N GLU A 140 -12.28 5.01 10.50
CA GLU A 140 -11.88 3.68 10.00
C GLU A 140 -11.41 2.76 11.13
N ALA A 141 -10.69 3.30 12.12
CA ALA A 141 -10.28 2.53 13.30
C ALA A 141 -11.49 2.03 14.11
N LYS A 142 -12.52 2.87 14.31
CA LYS A 142 -13.76 2.48 14.98
C LYS A 142 -14.53 1.41 14.20
N LEU A 143 -14.66 1.58 12.89
CA LEU A 143 -15.33 0.60 12.01
C LEU A 143 -14.61 -0.75 12.02
N LYS A 144 -13.27 -0.77 11.98
CA LYS A 144 -12.48 -2.00 12.09
C LYS A 144 -12.66 -2.67 13.45
N ALA A 145 -12.63 -1.91 14.54
CA ALA A 145 -12.85 -2.47 15.89
C ALA A 145 -14.24 -3.12 16.02
N GLU A 146 -15.30 -2.47 15.52
CA GLU A 146 -16.66 -3.03 15.52
C GLU A 146 -16.78 -4.28 14.62
N GLN A 147 -16.06 -4.31 13.49
CA GLN A 147 -16.03 -5.49 12.61
C GLN A 147 -15.31 -6.67 13.26
N GLU A 148 -14.16 -6.43 13.88
CA GLU A 148 -13.39 -7.46 14.60
C GLU A 148 -14.15 -7.98 15.84
N GLU A 149 -14.96 -7.15 16.51
CA GLU A 149 -15.82 -7.58 17.61
C GLU A 149 -16.96 -8.48 17.12
N LYS A 150 -17.62 -8.12 16.02
CA LYS A 150 -18.65 -8.95 15.38
C LYS A 150 -18.12 -10.26 14.79
N GLU A 151 -16.86 -10.29 14.35
CA GLU A 151 -16.21 -11.52 13.90
C GLU A 151 -15.84 -12.44 15.09
N ARG A 152 -15.41 -11.87 16.22
CA ARG A 152 -15.16 -12.63 17.46
C ARG A 152 -16.43 -13.25 18.06
N GLU A 153 -17.57 -12.54 18.04
CA GLU A 153 -18.85 -13.09 18.52
C GLU A 153 -19.37 -14.24 17.64
N LYS A 154 -19.13 -14.19 16.32
CA LYS A 154 -19.51 -15.28 15.41
C LYS A 154 -18.66 -16.54 15.58
N ASP A 155 -17.41 -16.41 15.97
CA ASP A 155 -16.52 -17.55 16.20
C ASP A 155 -16.85 -18.27 17.53
N SER A 156 -17.45 -17.58 18.51
CA SER A 156 -17.91 -18.19 19.77
C SER A 156 -19.15 -19.08 19.63
N ASP A 157 -20.04 -18.84 18.67
CA ASP A 157 -21.23 -19.68 18.43
C ASP A 157 -20.89 -21.04 17.76
N VAL A 158 -19.72 -21.17 17.12
CA VAL A 158 -19.32 -22.40 16.40
C VAL A 158 -18.78 -23.48 17.35
N VAL A 159 -18.31 -23.12 18.55
CA VAL A 159 -17.68 -24.07 19.50
C VAL A 159 -18.70 -24.94 20.25
N LEU A 160 -19.97 -24.54 20.35
CA LEU A 160 -21.01 -25.29 21.10
C LEU A 160 -21.60 -26.51 20.38
N VAL A 161 -21.18 -26.83 19.14
CA VAL A 161 -21.74 -27.95 18.36
C VAL A 161 -20.69 -29.01 18.02
N LYS A 162 -20.13 -29.70 19.02
CA LYS A 162 -19.49 -31.02 18.80
C LYS A 162 -19.74 -31.97 19.97
N GLU A 163 -20.83 -32.74 19.90
CA GLU A 163 -20.88 -34.05 20.56
C GLU A 163 -20.32 -35.14 19.63
N PRO A 164 -19.60 -36.15 20.15
CA PRO A 164 -18.99 -37.21 19.34
C PRO A 164 -19.99 -38.34 19.07
N LYS A 165 -20.08 -38.82 17.83
CA LYS A 165 -20.69 -40.12 17.53
C LYS A 165 -19.67 -41.07 16.91
N GLU A 166 -19.59 -42.24 17.54
CA GLU A 166 -18.79 -43.42 17.21
C GLU A 166 -19.03 -43.91 15.79
N ASN A 167 -17.95 -44.30 15.09
CA ASN A 167 -18.03 -44.97 13.80
C ASN A 167 -18.09 -46.49 13.97
N GLY A 168 -19.19 -47.08 13.50
CA GLY A 168 -19.37 -48.51 13.29
C GLY A 168 -18.75 -48.99 11.98
N VAL A 169 -18.04 -50.10 12.11
CA VAL A 169 -17.48 -51.08 11.16
C VAL A 169 -18.30 -51.32 9.89
N THR A 170 -17.63 -51.53 8.74
CA THR A 170 -17.78 -52.71 7.86
C THR A 170 -16.74 -52.73 6.73
N GLU A 171 -15.80 -53.68 6.82
CA GLU A 171 -14.99 -54.18 5.70
C GLU A 171 -15.76 -55.30 4.99
N ASN A 172 -15.83 -55.24 3.66
CA ASN A 172 -16.03 -56.36 2.73
C ASN A 172 -15.10 -56.03 1.53
N GLY A 173 -14.21 -56.87 0.98
CA GLY A 173 -14.06 -58.32 1.03
C GLY A 173 -14.26 -58.93 -0.37
N LYS A 174 -13.17 -59.03 -1.15
CA LYS A 174 -12.88 -59.96 -2.29
C LYS A 174 -13.81 -59.87 -3.54
N GLU A 175 -13.39 -60.12 -4.78
CA GLU A 175 -12.27 -60.87 -5.40
C GLU A 175 -11.66 -60.08 -6.58
#